data_AF-A0A0C2MDC5-F1
#
_entry.id   AF-A0A0C2MDC5-F1
#
_cell.length_a   1.000
_cell.length_b   1.000
_cell.length_c   1.000
_cell.angle_alpha   90.00
_cell.angle_beta   90.00
_cell.angle_gamma   90.00
#
_symmetry.space_group_name_H-M   'P 1'
#
loop_
_entity.id
_entity.type
_entity.pdbx_description
1 polymer ?
#
loop_
_entity_poly.entity_id
_entity_poly.type
_entity_poly.pdbx_seq_one_letter_code
_entity_poly.pdbx_strand_id
1 'polypeptide(L)'
;MNIPYLDGETASDPVIDKKKEHIEKLFDRLNSVDQRFCSHFPPFEIFLKCIPDSLKPVNQADTDALKDKYTALIPTRSIEDRYREISNPSSRYNDEIVNFFSRKLNHRTISGLFRDEWLNLIKLLSPDLSLGVTEFVGIYCHALEFSELIITLFKVARGVRNAVVSYLDEKAKIPNDALLLEKQRYVSMYRRESLIYNTIYSYEQIRKRGYPDIFVIFERSLRSELPEKCEVTEAVLKCIKVALPIVKRLYTADNRVNVKDVIPFMTDGPIIRMMAKSKYTRYEANLATPKADL
;
A
#
# COMPACT_ATOMS: atom_id res chain seq x y z
N MET A 1 -14.40 19.00 25.64
CA MET A 1 -13.11 19.22 26.33
C MET A 1 -12.07 19.43 25.26
N ASN A 2 -11.56 20.66 25.14
CA ASN A 2 -10.50 21.03 24.22
C ASN A 2 -9.17 20.57 24.80
N ILE A 3 -8.43 19.74 24.07
CA ILE A 3 -7.01 19.48 24.37
C ILE A 3 -6.23 20.62 23.69
N PRO A 4 -5.48 21.44 24.43
CA PRO A 4 -4.71 22.51 23.83
C PRO A 4 -3.55 21.95 23.00
N TYR A 5 -3.36 22.54 21.83
CA TYR A 5 -2.17 22.40 21.00
C TYR A 5 -0.93 22.78 21.82
N LEU A 6 -0.01 21.84 21.98
CA LEU A 6 1.38 22.13 22.32
C LEU A 6 2.13 22.25 21.00
N ASP A 7 2.05 23.42 20.37
CA ASP A 7 3.10 23.88 19.45
C ASP A 7 4.31 24.29 20.31
N GLY A 8 5.01 23.27 20.81
CA GLY A 8 6.35 23.42 21.35
C GLY A 8 7.33 22.95 20.30
N GLU A 9 7.92 23.87 19.53
CA GLU A 9 9.19 23.61 18.88
C GLU A 9 10.24 23.41 19.99
N THR A 10 10.34 22.18 20.48
CA THR A 10 11.49 21.76 21.28
C THR A 10 12.71 21.84 20.39
N ALA A 11 13.73 22.62 20.80
CA ALA A 11 15.02 22.67 20.14
C ALA A 11 15.50 21.24 19.86
N SER A 12 15.70 20.93 18.59
CA SER A 12 16.15 19.60 18.18
C SER A 12 17.60 19.39 18.62
N ASP A 13 17.88 18.22 19.18
CA ASP A 13 19.24 17.86 19.59
C ASP A 13 20.13 17.76 18.32
N PRO A 14 21.25 18.50 18.26
CA PRO A 14 22.12 18.53 17.08
C PRO A 14 22.74 17.17 16.73
N VAL A 15 22.89 16.25 17.69
CA VAL A 15 23.33 14.87 17.45
C VAL A 15 22.25 14.10 16.69
N ILE A 16 20.99 14.34 17.08
CA ILE A 16 19.82 13.73 16.48
C ILE A 16 19.68 14.19 15.03
N ASP A 17 19.85 15.49 14.77
CA ASP A 17 19.73 16.05 13.43
C ASP A 17 20.84 15.60 12.49
N LYS A 18 22.08 15.48 12.98
CA LYS A 18 23.19 14.96 12.19
C LYS A 18 23.00 13.49 11.81
N LYS A 19 22.47 12.66 12.72
CA LYS A 19 22.15 11.26 12.40
C LYS A 19 21.02 11.16 11.38
N LYS A 20 20.01 12.03 11.44
CA LYS A 20 18.94 12.10 10.41
C LYS A 20 19.50 12.42 9.03
N GLU A 21 20.36 13.43 8.92
CA GLU A 21 21.00 13.82 7.64
C GLU A 21 21.83 12.67 7.04
N HIS A 22 22.51 11.90 7.89
CA HIS A 22 23.24 10.72 7.47
C HIS A 22 22.31 9.62 6.92
N ILE A 23 21.16 9.40 7.56
CA ILE A 23 20.16 8.44 7.07
C ILE A 23 19.54 8.91 5.75
N GLU A 24 19.23 10.20 5.60
CA GLU A 24 18.80 10.81 4.33
C GLU A 24 19.80 10.50 3.20
N LYS A 25 21.08 10.81 3.42
CA LYS A 25 22.16 10.53 2.46
C LYS A 25 22.31 9.05 2.11
N LEU A 26 22.08 8.15 3.07
CA LEU A 26 22.10 6.70 2.82
C LEU A 26 21.03 6.33 1.78
N PHE A 27 19.79 6.76 1.98
CA PHE A 27 18.70 6.42 1.06
C PHE A 27 18.85 7.10 -0.29
N ASP A 28 19.38 8.32 -0.36
CA ASP A 28 19.69 8.96 -1.65
C ASP A 28 20.68 8.11 -2.47
N ARG A 29 21.72 7.58 -1.80
CA ARG A 29 22.70 6.69 -2.44
C ARG A 29 22.08 5.35 -2.83
N LEU A 30 21.28 4.73 -1.97
CA LEU A 30 20.60 3.47 -2.28
C LEU A 30 19.60 3.63 -3.43
N ASN A 31 18.89 4.76 -3.48
CA ASN A 31 17.91 5.06 -4.52
C ASN A 31 18.56 5.52 -5.84
N SER A 32 19.75 6.12 -5.81
CA SER A 32 20.50 6.45 -7.05
C SER A 32 20.91 5.21 -7.86
N VAL A 33 20.91 4.04 -7.22
CA VAL A 33 21.30 2.78 -7.86
C VAL A 33 20.12 2.11 -8.58
N ASP A 34 18.85 2.35 -8.19
CA ASP A 34 17.68 1.96 -9.03
C ASP A 34 16.26 2.38 -8.55
N GLN A 35 16.10 3.23 -7.52
CA GLN A 35 14.81 3.55 -6.84
C GLN A 35 13.95 2.33 -6.41
N ARG A 36 14.47 1.10 -6.56
CA ARG A 36 13.79 -0.17 -6.32
C ARG A 36 14.61 -1.07 -5.41
N PHE A 37 15.48 -0.49 -4.58
CA PHE A 37 16.40 -1.30 -3.75
C PHE A 37 15.62 -2.22 -2.78
N CYS A 38 14.41 -1.82 -2.34
CA CYS A 38 13.55 -2.71 -1.55
C CYS A 38 13.03 -3.92 -2.34
N SER A 39 12.89 -3.80 -3.65
CA SER A 39 12.55 -4.93 -4.54
C SER A 39 13.78 -5.76 -4.93
N HIS A 40 14.95 -5.12 -4.96
CA HIS A 40 16.24 -5.69 -5.34
C HIS A 40 17.34 -5.18 -4.41
N PHE A 41 17.48 -5.82 -3.25
CA PHE A 41 18.50 -5.44 -2.27
C PHE A 41 19.88 -5.53 -2.92
N PRO A 42 20.68 -4.46 -2.88
CA PRO A 42 22.03 -4.50 -3.43
C PRO A 42 22.91 -5.50 -2.65
N PRO A 43 23.98 -6.03 -3.26
CA PRO A 43 25.01 -6.75 -2.52
C PRO A 43 25.49 -5.97 -1.29
N PHE A 44 25.84 -6.68 -0.22
CA PHE A 44 26.21 -6.07 1.06
C PHE A 44 27.37 -5.06 0.91
N GLU A 45 28.32 -5.34 0.02
CA GLU A 45 29.47 -4.48 -0.23
C GLU A 45 29.06 -3.14 -0.85
N ILE A 46 27.99 -3.12 -1.64
CA ILE A 46 27.42 -1.89 -2.20
C ILE A 46 26.65 -1.15 -1.10
N PHE A 47 25.82 -1.86 -0.33
CA PHE A 47 25.11 -1.29 0.82
C PHE A 47 26.08 -0.62 1.80
N LEU A 48 27.16 -1.30 2.18
CA LEU A 48 28.20 -0.80 3.09
C LEU A 48 28.88 0.48 2.57
N LYS A 49 29.07 0.60 1.25
CA LYS A 49 29.61 1.82 0.62
C LYS A 49 28.61 2.99 0.67
N CYS A 50 27.31 2.72 0.68
CA CYS A 50 26.28 3.74 0.79
C CYS A 50 26.19 4.32 2.22
N ILE A 51 26.54 3.55 3.24
CA ILE A 51 26.54 4.00 4.64
C ILE A 51 27.53 5.16 4.83
N PRO A 52 27.09 6.30 5.41
CA PRO A 52 27.99 7.40 5.78
C PRO A 52 29.08 6.93 6.74
N ASP A 53 30.29 7.48 6.62
CA ASP A 53 31.45 7.02 7.40
C ASP A 53 31.22 7.08 8.92
N SER A 54 30.43 8.04 9.38
CA SER A 54 29.99 8.22 10.77
C SER A 54 29.10 7.09 11.32
N LEU A 55 28.49 6.29 10.44
CA LEU A 55 27.60 5.17 10.77
C LEU A 55 28.18 3.82 10.34
N LYS A 56 29.39 3.80 9.79
CA LYS A 56 30.06 2.56 9.39
C LYS A 56 30.46 1.75 10.62
N PRO A 57 30.47 0.41 10.51
CA PRO A 57 31.04 -0.44 11.55
C PRO A 57 32.51 -0.08 11.76
N VAL A 58 32.95 -0.04 13.02
CA VAL A 58 34.32 0.37 13.39
C VAL A 58 35.31 -0.79 13.35
N ASN A 59 34.83 -2.03 13.37
CA ASN A 59 35.64 -3.24 13.36
C ASN A 59 34.97 -4.36 12.54
N GLN A 60 35.69 -5.48 12.38
CA GLN A 60 35.20 -6.63 11.61
C GLN A 60 33.98 -7.30 12.24
N ALA A 61 33.94 -7.45 13.58
CA ALA A 61 32.82 -8.06 14.27
C ALA A 61 31.52 -7.27 14.07
N ASP A 62 31.58 -5.94 14.10
CA ASP A 62 30.45 -5.06 13.81
C ASP A 62 30.04 -5.15 12.33
N THR A 63 31.01 -5.36 11.43
CA THR A 63 30.76 -5.55 9.99
C THR A 63 30.01 -6.85 9.74
N ASP A 64 30.43 -7.94 10.38
CA ASP A 64 29.78 -9.25 10.27
C ASP A 64 28.37 -9.21 10.86
N ALA A 65 28.21 -8.60 12.05
CA ALA A 65 26.89 -8.40 12.66
C ALA A 65 25.95 -7.54 11.81
N LEU A 66 26.48 -6.51 11.14
CA LEU A 66 25.71 -5.68 10.21
C LEU A 66 25.32 -6.49 8.96
N LYS A 67 26.20 -7.33 8.44
CA LYS A 67 25.95 -8.21 7.29
C LYS A 67 24.85 -9.22 7.59
N ASP A 68 24.86 -9.83 8.78
CA ASP A 68 23.82 -10.75 9.22
C ASP A 68 22.46 -10.05 9.30
N LYS A 69 22.42 -8.87 9.94
CA LYS A 69 21.20 -8.06 10.03
C LYS A 69 20.69 -7.63 8.66
N TYR A 70 21.58 -7.22 7.75
CA TYR A 70 21.21 -6.82 6.40
C TYR A 70 20.66 -7.99 5.59
N THR A 71 21.31 -9.15 5.67
CA THR A 71 20.86 -10.38 4.98
C THR A 71 19.50 -10.83 5.48
N ALA A 72 19.22 -10.67 6.77
CA ALA A 72 17.91 -10.96 7.36
C ALA A 72 16.78 -10.03 6.86
N LEU A 73 17.09 -8.85 6.29
CA LEU A 73 16.09 -7.99 5.64
C LEU A 73 15.72 -8.48 4.24
N ILE A 74 16.62 -9.22 3.58
CA ILE A 74 16.41 -9.66 2.21
C ILE A 74 15.36 -10.77 2.23
N PRO A 75 14.21 -10.59 1.54
CA PRO A 75 13.20 -11.63 1.48
C PRO A 75 13.81 -12.88 0.84
N THR A 76 13.93 -13.98 1.59
CA THR A 76 14.37 -15.24 1.01
C THR A 76 13.33 -15.69 -0.02
N ARG A 77 13.75 -15.74 -1.29
CA ARG A 77 12.87 -16.09 -2.42
C ARG A 77 12.66 -17.61 -2.56
N SER A 78 13.07 -18.41 -1.57
CA SER A 78 12.90 -19.85 -1.61
C SER A 78 11.41 -20.20 -1.74
N ILE A 79 11.12 -21.28 -2.46
CA ILE A 79 9.73 -21.74 -2.62
C ILE A 79 9.13 -22.04 -1.24
N GLU A 80 9.93 -22.58 -0.31
CA GLU A 80 9.54 -22.91 1.06
C GLU A 80 9.20 -21.67 1.92
N ASP A 81 9.94 -20.57 1.77
CA ASP A 81 9.68 -19.32 2.51
C ASP A 81 8.46 -18.55 1.99
N ARG A 82 7.97 -18.86 0.77
CA ARG A 82 6.64 -18.39 0.34
C ARG A 82 5.51 -18.92 1.22
N TYR A 83 5.76 -19.94 2.05
CA TYR A 83 4.76 -20.61 2.87
C TYR A 83 4.93 -20.40 4.38
N ARG A 84 6.02 -19.77 4.84
CA ARG A 84 6.20 -19.46 6.27
C ARG A 84 5.71 -18.04 6.57
N GLU A 85 5.10 -17.86 7.75
CA GLU A 85 4.95 -16.52 8.31
C GLU A 85 6.37 -15.98 8.55
N ILE A 86 6.73 -14.95 7.80
CA ILE A 86 8.02 -14.29 7.94
C ILE A 86 7.84 -13.30 9.07
N SER A 87 8.43 -13.59 10.22
CA SER A 87 8.52 -12.63 11.33
C SER A 87 9.32 -11.43 10.85
N ASN A 88 8.62 -10.37 10.42
CA ASN A 88 9.23 -9.12 9.99
C ASN A 88 9.48 -8.23 11.22
N PRO A 89 10.74 -7.96 11.60
CA PRO A 89 11.04 -7.13 12.77
C PRO A 89 10.46 -5.71 12.67
N SER A 90 10.22 -5.20 11.45
CA SER A 90 9.62 -3.90 11.21
C SER A 90 8.12 -3.84 11.55
N SER A 91 7.47 -4.99 11.74
CA SER A 91 6.04 -5.05 12.11
C SER A 91 5.72 -4.39 13.45
N ARG A 92 6.73 -4.24 14.34
CA ARG A 92 6.60 -3.50 15.59
C ARG A 92 6.31 -2.00 15.40
N TYR A 93 6.46 -1.47 14.18
CA TYR A 93 6.17 -0.09 13.81
C TYR A 93 4.88 0.08 13.00
N ASN A 94 4.04 -0.95 12.95
CA ASN A 94 2.83 -0.93 12.13
C ASN A 94 1.88 0.20 12.53
N ASP A 95 1.75 0.49 13.82
CA ASP A 95 0.83 1.52 14.31
C ASP A 95 1.28 2.92 13.89
N GLU A 96 2.58 3.21 13.97
CA GLU A 96 3.16 4.48 13.55
C GLU A 96 3.08 4.66 12.04
N ILE A 97 3.35 3.60 11.27
CA ILE A 97 3.19 3.61 9.81
C ILE A 97 1.72 3.89 9.45
N VAL A 98 0.77 3.19 10.07
CA VAL A 98 -0.66 3.40 9.83
C VAL A 98 -1.08 4.81 10.21
N ASN A 99 -0.62 5.31 11.35
CA ASN A 99 -0.93 6.65 11.84
C ASN A 99 -0.40 7.73 10.90
N PHE A 100 0.82 7.57 10.39
CA PHE A 100 1.43 8.47 9.42
C PHE A 100 0.56 8.60 8.16
N PHE A 101 0.23 7.47 7.53
CA PHE A 101 -0.62 7.47 6.33
C PHE A 101 -2.02 8.02 6.63
N SER A 102 -2.62 7.58 7.75
CA SER A 102 -3.99 7.96 8.14
C SER A 102 -4.16 9.47 8.36
N ARG A 103 -3.14 10.17 8.86
CA ARG A 103 -3.17 11.63 9.09
C ARG A 103 -2.98 12.43 7.81
N LYS A 104 -2.17 11.91 6.88
CA LYS A 104 -1.70 12.67 5.71
C LYS A 104 -2.51 12.43 4.43
N LEU A 105 -3.35 11.40 4.37
CA LEU A 105 -4.15 11.04 3.20
C LEU A 105 -5.33 11.97 2.88
N ASN A 106 -5.68 12.90 3.78
CA ASN A 106 -6.82 13.80 3.57
C ASN A 106 -6.63 14.76 2.39
N HIS A 107 -5.39 14.98 1.92
CA HIS A 107 -5.07 15.97 0.88
C HIS A 107 -4.11 15.49 -0.21
N ARG A 108 -3.66 14.22 -0.18
CA ARG A 108 -2.66 13.69 -1.12
C ARG A 108 -2.97 12.26 -1.53
N THR A 109 -2.54 11.89 -2.74
CA THR A 109 -2.54 10.50 -3.19
C THR A 109 -1.51 9.71 -2.39
N ILE A 110 -1.76 8.42 -2.16
CA ILE A 110 -0.83 7.60 -1.37
C ILE A 110 0.54 7.47 -2.06
N SER A 111 0.58 7.48 -3.39
CA SER A 111 1.81 7.41 -4.18
C SER A 111 2.67 8.67 -4.05
N GLY A 112 2.03 9.86 -4.03
CA GLY A 112 2.76 11.11 -3.75
C GLY A 112 3.20 11.17 -2.30
N LEU A 113 2.34 10.73 -1.38
CA LEU A 113 2.59 10.81 0.05
C LEU A 113 3.86 10.07 0.47
N PHE A 114 4.07 8.82 0.08
CA PHE A 114 5.28 8.11 0.50
C PHE A 114 6.54 8.75 -0.08
N ARG A 115 6.55 9.06 -1.38
CA ARG A 115 7.70 9.69 -2.05
C ARG A 115 8.09 11.02 -1.40
N ASP A 116 7.10 11.83 -1.05
CA ASP A 116 7.34 13.21 -0.61
C ASP A 116 7.55 13.32 0.91
N GLU A 117 7.05 12.35 1.70
CA GLU A 117 6.99 12.47 3.17
C GLU A 117 7.59 11.27 3.94
N TRP A 118 8.21 10.28 3.27
CA TRP A 118 8.84 9.14 3.97
C TRP A 118 9.89 9.59 4.99
N LEU A 119 10.60 10.70 4.74
CA LEU A 119 11.52 11.28 5.71
C LEU A 119 10.82 11.74 6.98
N ASN A 120 9.60 12.26 6.87
CA ASN A 120 8.80 12.63 8.03
C ASN A 120 8.30 11.40 8.78
N LEU A 121 8.02 10.28 8.10
CA LEU A 121 7.78 8.99 8.75
C LEU A 121 9.01 8.54 9.55
N ILE A 122 10.21 8.62 8.97
CA ILE A 122 11.44 8.30 9.72
C ILE A 122 11.62 9.21 10.92
N LYS A 123 11.39 10.52 10.78
CA LYS A 123 11.46 11.48 11.90
C LYS A 123 10.49 11.11 13.02
N LEU A 124 9.27 10.69 12.69
CA LEU A 124 8.26 10.26 13.66
C LEU A 124 8.63 8.96 14.38
N LEU A 125 9.34 8.05 13.71
CA LEU A 125 9.78 6.77 14.25
C LEU A 125 11.07 6.85 15.07
N SER A 126 11.71 8.01 15.08
CA SER A 126 13.03 8.23 15.65
C SER A 126 13.14 9.08 16.93
N PRO A 127 12.12 9.24 17.81
CA PRO A 127 12.29 10.06 19.02
C PRO A 127 13.49 9.65 19.88
N ASP A 128 13.83 8.35 19.92
CA ASP A 128 14.89 7.81 20.79
C ASP A 128 16.16 7.33 20.06
N LEU A 129 16.21 7.44 18.72
CA LEU A 129 17.36 7.12 17.83
C LEU A 129 18.19 5.84 18.10
N SER A 130 17.68 4.89 18.89
CA SER A 130 18.32 3.60 19.16
C SER A 130 18.39 2.69 17.93
N LEU A 131 17.72 3.08 16.84
CA LEU A 131 17.70 2.32 15.59
C LEU A 131 19.07 2.34 14.91
N GLY A 132 19.52 1.14 14.56
CA GLY A 132 20.64 0.90 13.68
C GLY A 132 20.28 1.13 12.20
N VAL A 133 21.29 1.18 11.35
CA VAL A 133 21.14 1.45 9.91
C VAL A 133 20.19 0.44 9.24
N THR A 134 20.32 -0.84 9.56
CA THR A 134 19.47 -1.91 9.00
C THR A 134 18.02 -1.80 9.45
N GLU A 135 17.76 -1.32 10.67
CA GLU A 135 16.38 -1.12 11.14
C GLU A 135 15.71 0.02 10.37
N PHE A 136 16.41 1.12 10.10
CA PHE A 136 15.89 2.18 9.24
C PHE A 136 15.56 1.68 7.82
N VAL A 137 16.47 0.91 7.23
CA VAL A 137 16.27 0.31 5.90
C VAL A 137 15.07 -0.64 5.89
N GLY A 138 14.96 -1.50 6.90
CA GLY A 138 13.84 -2.44 7.04
C GLY A 138 12.50 -1.74 7.20
N ILE A 139 12.43 -0.68 8.02
CA ILE A 139 11.23 0.14 8.21
C ILE A 139 10.83 0.82 6.91
N TYR A 140 11.79 1.44 6.22
CA TYR A 140 11.55 2.11 4.95
C TYR A 140 10.94 1.16 3.93
N CYS A 141 11.55 -0.01 3.74
CA CYS A 141 11.06 -1.00 2.79
C CYS A 141 9.69 -1.56 3.20
N HIS A 142 9.46 -1.78 4.50
CA HIS A 142 8.17 -2.23 5.01
C HIS A 142 7.05 -1.20 4.73
N ALA A 143 7.32 0.08 4.96
CA ALA A 143 6.37 1.15 4.69
C ALA A 143 6.14 1.39 3.19
N LEU A 144 7.19 1.25 2.37
CA LEU A 144 7.09 1.32 0.91
C LEU A 144 6.20 0.20 0.38
N GLU A 145 6.50 -1.07 0.71
CA GLU A 145 5.73 -2.22 0.25
C GLU A 145 4.27 -2.15 0.74
N PHE A 146 4.05 -1.72 1.98
CA PHE A 146 2.70 -1.44 2.50
C PHE A 146 1.95 -0.42 1.64
N SER A 147 2.60 0.68 1.26
CA SER A 147 2.01 1.69 0.38
C SER A 147 1.72 1.14 -1.02
N GLU A 148 2.60 0.30 -1.58
CA GLU A 148 2.44 -0.31 -2.89
C GLU A 148 1.25 -1.28 -2.94
N LEU A 149 0.98 -2.00 -1.85
CA LEU A 149 -0.20 -2.86 -1.74
C LEU A 149 -1.49 -2.03 -1.85
N ILE A 150 -1.55 -0.89 -1.16
CA ILE A 150 -2.71 0.01 -1.23
C ILE A 150 -2.84 0.61 -2.63
N ILE A 151 -1.73 1.08 -3.23
CA ILE A 151 -1.70 1.62 -4.60
C ILE A 151 -2.22 0.59 -5.60
N THR A 152 -1.78 -0.66 -5.47
CA THR A 152 -2.17 -1.74 -6.37
C THR A 152 -3.67 -2.02 -6.27
N LEU A 153 -4.18 -2.19 -5.05
CA LEU A 153 -5.61 -2.40 -4.83
C LEU A 153 -6.44 -1.22 -5.35
N PHE A 154 -5.93 0.01 -5.18
CA PHE A 154 -6.56 1.24 -5.65
C PHE A 154 -6.64 1.32 -7.17
N LYS A 155 -5.53 1.04 -7.89
CA LYS A 155 -5.52 0.98 -9.36
C LYS A 155 -6.54 -0.01 -9.90
N VAL A 156 -6.66 -1.17 -9.26
CA VAL A 156 -7.63 -2.20 -9.64
C VAL A 156 -9.06 -1.74 -9.37
N ALA A 157 -9.33 -1.15 -8.20
CA ALA A 157 -10.62 -0.57 -7.86
C ALA A 157 -11.06 0.52 -8.84
N ARG A 158 -10.15 1.42 -9.23
CA ARG A 158 -10.38 2.44 -10.28
C ARG A 158 -10.69 1.77 -11.63
N GLY A 159 -9.99 0.69 -11.98
CA GLY A 159 -10.25 -0.10 -13.18
C GLY A 159 -11.66 -0.72 -13.20
N VAL A 160 -12.12 -1.26 -12.07
CA VAL A 160 -13.51 -1.74 -11.93
C VAL A 160 -14.50 -0.61 -12.12
N ARG A 161 -14.30 0.53 -11.43
CA ARG A 161 -15.18 1.70 -11.56
C ARG A 161 -15.33 2.10 -13.02
N ASN A 162 -14.22 2.28 -13.72
CA ASN A 162 -14.23 2.77 -15.10
C ASN A 162 -14.92 1.77 -16.04
N ALA A 163 -14.71 0.46 -15.86
CA ALA A 163 -15.40 -0.56 -16.64
C ALA A 163 -16.92 -0.53 -16.40
N VAL A 164 -17.36 -0.44 -15.14
CA VAL A 164 -18.79 -0.39 -14.79
C VAL A 164 -19.45 0.90 -15.27
N VAL A 165 -18.78 2.05 -15.13
CA VAL A 165 -19.25 3.33 -15.69
C VAL A 165 -19.39 3.22 -17.21
N SER A 166 -18.38 2.70 -17.91
CA SER A 166 -18.44 2.51 -19.36
C SER A 166 -19.60 1.60 -19.76
N TYR A 167 -19.82 0.49 -19.06
CA TYR A 167 -20.94 -0.40 -19.33
C TYR A 167 -22.30 0.30 -19.14
N LEU A 168 -22.47 1.05 -18.05
CA LEU A 168 -23.72 1.75 -17.77
C LEU A 168 -23.98 2.91 -18.74
N ASP A 169 -22.95 3.64 -19.15
CA ASP A 169 -23.04 4.69 -20.16
C ASP A 169 -23.46 4.11 -21.52
N GLU A 170 -22.85 3.01 -21.97
CA GLU A 170 -23.22 2.35 -23.23
C GLU A 170 -24.64 1.79 -23.17
N LYS A 171 -25.03 1.17 -22.04
CA LYS A 171 -26.39 0.67 -21.82
C LYS A 171 -27.44 1.78 -21.92
N ALA A 172 -27.11 3.00 -21.48
CA ALA A 172 -28.00 4.14 -21.59
C ALA A 172 -28.10 4.71 -23.02
N LYS A 173 -27.01 4.65 -23.80
CA LYS A 173 -26.95 5.19 -25.16
C LYS A 173 -27.51 4.25 -26.21
N ILE A 174 -27.16 2.96 -26.13
CA ILE A 174 -27.43 1.97 -27.18
C ILE A 174 -28.04 0.71 -26.52
N PRO A 175 -29.25 0.80 -25.94
CA PRO A 175 -29.84 -0.29 -25.17
C PRO A 175 -30.11 -1.56 -26.00
N ASN A 176 -30.12 -1.46 -27.33
CA ASN A 176 -30.45 -2.55 -28.25
C ASN A 176 -29.22 -3.25 -28.86
N ASP A 177 -27.99 -2.77 -28.64
CA ASP A 177 -26.77 -3.45 -29.10
C ASP A 177 -26.34 -4.53 -28.10
N ALA A 178 -27.01 -5.67 -28.17
CA ALA A 178 -26.79 -6.79 -27.24
C ALA A 178 -25.34 -7.29 -27.24
N LEU A 179 -24.66 -7.28 -28.39
CA LEU A 179 -23.29 -7.77 -28.52
C LEU A 179 -22.29 -6.83 -27.82
N LEU A 180 -22.41 -5.52 -28.05
CA LEU A 180 -21.56 -4.54 -27.39
C LEU A 180 -21.76 -4.55 -25.87
N LEU A 181 -23.02 -4.61 -25.42
CA LEU A 181 -23.36 -4.64 -24.01
C LEU A 181 -22.83 -5.89 -23.31
N GLU A 182 -22.90 -7.06 -23.96
CA GLU A 182 -22.34 -8.29 -23.38
C GLU A 182 -20.81 -8.23 -23.29
N LYS A 183 -20.14 -7.67 -24.31
CA LYS A 183 -18.68 -7.44 -24.25
C LYS A 183 -18.29 -6.52 -23.08
N GLN A 184 -19.01 -5.43 -22.87
CA GLN A 184 -18.73 -4.49 -21.78
C GLN A 184 -19.06 -5.09 -20.39
N ARG A 185 -20.12 -5.91 -20.32
CA ARG A 185 -20.45 -6.69 -19.12
C ARG A 185 -19.31 -7.67 -18.78
N TYR A 186 -18.80 -8.40 -19.77
CA TYR A 186 -17.68 -9.32 -19.58
C TYR A 186 -16.44 -8.60 -19.03
N VAL A 187 -16.08 -7.45 -19.60
CA VAL A 187 -14.95 -6.63 -19.11
C VAL A 187 -15.16 -6.21 -17.66
N SER A 188 -16.38 -5.76 -17.32
CA SER A 188 -16.73 -5.36 -15.94
C SER A 188 -16.62 -6.54 -14.96
N MET A 189 -17.07 -7.72 -15.37
CA MET A 189 -16.95 -8.95 -14.58
C MET A 189 -15.50 -9.37 -14.40
N TYR A 190 -14.70 -9.39 -15.46
CA TYR A 190 -13.27 -9.69 -15.38
C TYR A 190 -12.51 -8.73 -14.44
N ARG A 191 -12.84 -7.43 -14.48
CA ARG A 191 -12.25 -6.45 -13.56
C ARG A 191 -12.69 -6.70 -12.12
N ARG A 192 -13.96 -7.06 -11.88
CA ARG A 192 -14.44 -7.47 -10.55
C ARG A 192 -13.65 -8.67 -10.02
N GLU A 193 -13.39 -9.67 -10.85
CA GLU A 193 -12.57 -10.83 -10.46
C GLU A 193 -11.13 -10.43 -10.13
N SER A 194 -10.55 -9.52 -10.91
CA SER A 194 -9.23 -8.93 -10.62
C SER A 194 -9.21 -8.21 -9.27
N LEU A 195 -10.31 -7.53 -8.88
CA LEU A 195 -10.41 -6.88 -7.57
C LEU A 195 -10.47 -7.89 -6.43
N ILE A 196 -11.22 -8.98 -6.60
CA ILE A 196 -11.27 -10.08 -5.62
C ILE A 196 -9.89 -10.74 -5.49
N TYR A 197 -9.22 -11.01 -6.60
CA TYR A 197 -7.85 -11.53 -6.61
C TYR A 197 -6.89 -10.63 -5.81
N ASN A 198 -6.92 -9.32 -6.05
CA ASN A 198 -6.04 -8.40 -5.34
C ASN A 198 -6.42 -8.26 -3.85
N THR A 199 -7.70 -8.40 -3.51
CA THR A 199 -8.13 -8.45 -2.10
C THR A 199 -7.56 -9.69 -1.39
N ILE A 200 -7.59 -10.85 -2.05
CA ILE A 200 -6.97 -12.10 -1.57
C ILE A 200 -5.46 -11.89 -1.39
N TYR A 201 -4.79 -11.41 -2.44
CA TYR A 201 -3.35 -11.18 -2.43
C TYR A 201 -2.92 -10.24 -1.30
N SER A 202 -3.59 -9.09 -1.15
CA SER A 202 -3.32 -8.14 -0.08
C SER A 202 -3.51 -8.77 1.31
N TYR A 203 -4.56 -9.56 1.51
CA TYR A 203 -4.77 -10.25 2.78
C TYR A 203 -3.68 -11.31 3.06
N GLU A 204 -3.25 -12.05 2.03
CA GLU A 204 -2.13 -12.99 2.14
C GLU A 204 -0.83 -12.27 2.53
N GLN A 205 -0.55 -11.12 1.95
CA GLN A 205 0.63 -10.32 2.32
C GLN A 205 0.56 -9.82 3.76
N ILE A 206 -0.60 -9.34 4.21
CA ILE A 206 -0.83 -8.95 5.62
C ILE A 206 -0.49 -10.11 6.56
N ARG A 207 -1.04 -11.30 6.27
CA ARG A 207 -0.84 -12.49 7.11
C ARG A 207 0.61 -12.97 7.11
N LYS A 208 1.24 -13.05 5.94
CA LYS A 208 2.57 -13.66 5.81
C LYS A 208 3.72 -12.75 6.19
N ARG A 209 3.61 -11.46 5.90
CA ARG A 209 4.69 -10.47 6.10
C ARG A 209 4.46 -9.57 7.31
N GLY A 210 3.35 -9.75 8.03
CA GLY A 210 3.02 -8.94 9.20
C GLY A 210 2.78 -7.47 8.86
N TYR A 211 2.29 -7.16 7.66
CA TYR A 211 1.89 -5.77 7.35
C TYR A 211 0.67 -5.35 8.18
N PRO A 212 0.48 -4.04 8.40
CA PRO A 212 -0.75 -3.54 8.99
C PRO A 212 -1.97 -3.87 8.12
N ASP A 213 -3.17 -3.83 8.71
CA ASP A 213 -4.42 -3.99 7.95
C ASP A 213 -4.59 -2.83 6.94
N ILE A 214 -4.22 -3.10 5.68
CA ILE A 214 -4.27 -2.10 4.60
C ILE A 214 -5.69 -1.60 4.35
N PHE A 215 -6.72 -2.36 4.70
CA PHE A 215 -8.10 -2.07 4.33
C PHE A 215 -8.65 -0.86 5.10
N VAL A 216 -8.11 -0.58 6.29
CA VAL A 216 -8.41 0.62 7.08
C VAL A 216 -8.01 1.88 6.33
N ILE A 217 -6.85 1.86 5.69
CA ILE A 217 -6.30 3.01 4.95
C ILE A 217 -6.91 3.08 3.55
N PHE A 218 -7.08 1.94 2.91
CA PHE A 218 -7.58 1.83 1.55
C PHE A 218 -8.93 2.53 1.36
N GLU A 219 -9.89 2.38 2.30
CA GLU A 219 -11.17 3.07 2.19
C GLU A 219 -11.00 4.59 2.13
N ARG A 220 -10.11 5.14 2.97
CA ARG A 220 -9.81 6.58 2.97
C ARG A 220 -9.15 7.01 1.65
N SER A 221 -8.15 6.26 1.19
CA SER A 221 -7.47 6.53 -0.09
C SER A 221 -8.45 6.48 -1.28
N LEU A 222 -9.37 5.53 -1.29
CA LEU A 222 -10.34 5.42 -2.37
C LEU A 222 -11.32 6.61 -2.37
N ARG A 223 -11.78 7.03 -1.18
CA ARG A 223 -12.67 8.18 -1.03
C ARG A 223 -12.00 9.52 -1.35
N SER A 224 -10.71 9.68 -1.08
CA SER A 224 -9.98 10.91 -1.40
C SER A 224 -9.68 11.05 -2.90
N GLU A 225 -9.48 9.94 -3.61
CA GLU A 225 -9.11 9.97 -5.03
C GLU A 225 -10.24 9.67 -6.02
N LEU A 226 -11.38 9.15 -5.55
CA LEU A 226 -12.57 8.92 -6.37
C LEU A 226 -13.73 9.81 -5.89
N PRO A 227 -14.69 10.17 -6.77
CA PRO A 227 -15.80 11.05 -6.39
C PRO A 227 -16.62 10.47 -5.23
N GLU A 228 -16.69 11.19 -4.10
CA GLU A 228 -17.34 10.77 -2.84
C GLU A 228 -18.85 10.45 -2.97
N LYS A 229 -19.49 10.86 -4.08
CA LYS A 229 -20.93 10.67 -4.32
C LYS A 229 -21.25 9.79 -5.53
N CYS A 230 -20.26 9.11 -6.11
CA CYS A 230 -20.48 8.22 -7.23
C CYS A 230 -20.97 6.85 -6.74
N GLU A 231 -22.19 6.47 -7.12
CA GLU A 231 -22.78 5.17 -6.75
C GLU A 231 -21.89 3.98 -7.14
N VAL A 232 -21.18 4.07 -8.27
CA VAL A 232 -20.25 3.03 -8.74
C VAL A 232 -19.05 2.91 -7.80
N THR A 233 -18.50 4.03 -7.31
CA THR A 233 -17.42 4.03 -6.32
C THR A 233 -17.86 3.31 -5.04
N GLU A 234 -19.06 3.60 -4.54
CA GLU A 234 -19.63 2.92 -3.37
C GLU A 234 -19.84 1.42 -3.61
N ALA A 235 -20.26 1.03 -4.82
CA ALA A 235 -20.38 -0.38 -5.18
C ALA A 235 -19.03 -1.11 -5.17
N VAL A 236 -17.95 -0.45 -5.62
CA VAL A 236 -16.57 -0.97 -5.55
C VAL A 236 -16.12 -1.15 -4.10
N LEU A 237 -16.33 -0.15 -3.23
CA LEU A 237 -16.03 -0.25 -1.80
C LEU A 237 -16.78 -1.41 -1.14
N LYS A 238 -18.09 -1.48 -1.38
CA LYS A 238 -18.94 -2.55 -0.84
C LYS A 238 -18.49 -3.92 -1.34
N CYS A 239 -18.00 -4.03 -2.57
CA CYS A 239 -17.47 -5.29 -3.11
C CYS A 239 -16.30 -5.80 -2.26
N ILE A 240 -15.37 -4.92 -1.88
CA ILE A 240 -14.22 -5.28 -1.03
C ILE A 240 -14.69 -5.59 0.40
N LYS A 241 -15.60 -4.79 0.96
CA LYS A 241 -16.18 -5.02 2.31
C LYS A 241 -16.92 -6.36 2.42
N VAL A 242 -17.50 -6.86 1.33
CA VAL A 242 -18.11 -8.20 1.27
C VAL A 242 -17.05 -9.28 1.03
N ALA A 243 -16.11 -9.06 0.12
CA ALA A 243 -15.08 -10.05 -0.21
C ALA A 243 -14.14 -10.33 0.97
N LEU A 244 -13.69 -9.30 1.69
CA LEU A 244 -12.67 -9.43 2.73
C LEU A 244 -13.08 -10.39 3.87
N PRO A 245 -14.27 -10.31 4.48
CA PRO A 245 -14.70 -11.30 5.47
C PRO A 245 -14.75 -12.73 4.94
N ILE A 246 -15.14 -12.92 3.67
CA ILE A 246 -15.15 -14.23 3.03
C ILE A 246 -13.73 -14.76 2.88
N VAL A 247 -12.80 -13.93 2.39
CA VAL A 247 -11.38 -14.27 2.30
C VAL A 247 -10.82 -14.62 3.68
N LYS A 248 -11.05 -13.79 4.70
CA LYS A 248 -10.62 -14.03 6.09
C LYS A 248 -11.11 -15.38 6.62
N ARG A 249 -12.36 -15.76 6.31
CA ARG A 249 -12.97 -17.03 6.74
C ARG A 249 -12.41 -18.24 6.00
N LEU A 250 -12.16 -18.13 4.70
CA LEU A 250 -11.69 -19.24 3.88
C LEU A 250 -10.18 -19.47 3.98
N TYR A 251 -9.43 -18.44 4.36
CA TYR A 251 -7.97 -18.50 4.45
C TYR A 251 -7.55 -19.19 5.75
N THR A 252 -6.81 -20.29 5.61
CA THR A 252 -6.19 -21.01 6.72
C THR A 252 -4.69 -21.13 6.47
N ALA A 253 -3.91 -21.57 7.47
CA ALA A 253 -2.47 -21.77 7.31
C ALA A 253 -2.14 -22.75 6.17
N ASP A 254 -2.99 -23.76 5.98
CA ASP A 254 -2.76 -24.85 5.02
C ASP A 254 -3.51 -24.66 3.69
N ASN A 255 -4.42 -23.69 3.58
CA ASN A 255 -5.24 -23.50 2.39
C ASN A 255 -5.17 -22.07 1.83
N ARG A 256 -4.73 -21.97 0.58
CA ARG A 256 -4.75 -20.72 -0.17
C ARG A 256 -6.12 -20.52 -0.81
N VAL A 257 -6.73 -19.40 -0.49
CA VAL A 257 -7.97 -18.94 -1.15
C VAL A 257 -7.64 -18.47 -2.55
N ASN A 258 -8.45 -18.85 -3.52
CA ASN A 258 -8.43 -18.33 -4.87
C ASN A 258 -9.77 -17.67 -5.23
N VAL A 259 -9.83 -16.99 -6.38
CA VAL A 259 -11.03 -16.24 -6.80
C VAL A 259 -12.26 -17.16 -6.94
N LYS A 260 -12.09 -18.40 -7.40
CA LYS A 260 -13.18 -19.36 -7.58
C LYS A 260 -13.78 -19.81 -6.26
N ASP A 261 -13.04 -19.73 -5.16
CA ASP A 261 -13.55 -20.05 -3.83
C ASP A 261 -14.42 -18.92 -3.27
N VAL A 262 -14.14 -17.66 -3.66
CA VAL A 262 -14.82 -16.47 -3.14
C VAL A 262 -16.07 -16.12 -3.96
N ILE A 263 -16.00 -16.24 -5.30
CA ILE A 263 -17.10 -15.85 -6.21
C ILE A 263 -18.46 -16.48 -5.84
N PRO A 264 -18.57 -17.77 -5.47
CA PRO A 264 -19.84 -18.39 -5.14
C PRO A 264 -20.59 -17.71 -3.99
N PHE A 265 -19.87 -17.06 -3.07
CA PHE A 265 -20.45 -16.30 -1.96
C PHE A 265 -20.84 -14.86 -2.34
N MET A 266 -20.61 -14.46 -3.59
CA MET A 266 -20.79 -13.09 -4.09
C MET A 266 -21.59 -13.04 -5.41
N THR A 267 -22.44 -14.03 -5.65
CA THR A 267 -23.24 -14.19 -6.88
C THR A 267 -24.22 -13.02 -7.14
N ASP A 268 -24.79 -12.45 -6.08
CA ASP A 268 -25.50 -11.17 -6.11
C ASP A 268 -24.68 -10.05 -5.44
N GLY A 269 -23.48 -9.81 -5.96
CA GLY A 269 -22.55 -8.83 -5.39
C GLY A 269 -22.93 -7.37 -5.69
N PRO A 270 -22.39 -6.38 -4.96
CA PRO A 270 -22.68 -4.95 -5.17
C PRO A 270 -22.45 -4.46 -6.61
N ILE A 271 -21.41 -4.95 -7.29
CA ILE A 271 -21.12 -4.62 -8.69
C ILE A 271 -22.14 -5.24 -9.65
N ILE A 272 -22.57 -6.48 -9.39
CA ILE A 272 -23.58 -7.17 -10.21
C ILE A 272 -24.92 -6.43 -10.10
N ARG A 273 -25.35 -6.09 -8.89
CA ARG A 273 -26.53 -5.25 -8.65
C ARG A 273 -26.42 -3.88 -9.31
N MET A 274 -25.24 -3.26 -9.30
CA MET A 274 -25.02 -1.98 -9.95
C MET A 274 -25.23 -2.06 -11.48
N MET A 275 -24.68 -3.08 -12.13
CA MET A 275 -24.85 -3.31 -13.56
C MET A 275 -26.29 -3.68 -13.95
N ALA A 276 -27.05 -4.30 -13.04
CA ALA A 276 -28.46 -4.61 -13.26
C ALA A 276 -29.34 -3.34 -13.35
N LYS A 277 -28.92 -2.21 -12.76
CA LYS A 277 -29.69 -0.96 -12.78
C LYS A 277 -29.91 -0.44 -14.21
N SER A 278 -31.07 0.20 -14.43
CA SER A 278 -31.41 0.88 -15.68
C SER A 278 -30.88 2.32 -15.74
N LYS A 279 -30.66 2.95 -14.58
CA LYS A 279 -30.09 4.30 -14.42
C LYS A 279 -29.17 4.32 -13.19
N TYR A 280 -28.20 5.22 -13.20
CA TYR A 280 -27.34 5.49 -12.04
C TYR A 280 -26.99 6.97 -11.99
N THR A 281 -26.77 7.51 -10.79
CA THR A 281 -26.33 8.91 -10.67
C THR A 281 -24.83 9.01 -10.96
N ARG A 282 -24.52 9.54 -12.14
CA ARG A 282 -23.16 9.93 -12.55
C ARG A 282 -22.83 11.28 -11.94
N TYR A 283 -22.09 11.28 -10.83
CA TYR A 283 -21.39 12.48 -10.40
C TYR A 283 -20.08 12.58 -11.18
N GLU A 284 -20.04 13.50 -12.14
CA GLU A 284 -18.80 14.00 -12.70
C GLU A 284 -18.18 14.88 -11.62
N ALA A 285 -17.24 14.33 -10.85
CA ALA A 285 -16.30 15.23 -10.21
C ALA A 285 -15.56 15.94 -11.33
N ASN A 286 -15.53 17.27 -11.29
CA ASN A 286 -14.35 17.98 -11.74
C ASN A 286 -13.20 17.29 -10.99
N LEU A 287 -12.54 16.32 -11.64
CA LEU A 287 -11.24 15.85 -11.20
C LEU A 287 -10.45 17.13 -11.12
N ALA A 288 -10.21 17.63 -9.90
CA ALA A 288 -9.25 18.69 -9.71
C ALA A 288 -8.00 18.15 -10.37
N THR A 289 -7.68 18.70 -11.55
CA THR A 289 -6.41 18.48 -12.19
C THR A 289 -5.40 18.65 -11.08
N PRO A 290 -4.54 17.65 -10.78
CA PRO A 290 -3.44 17.89 -9.87
C PRO A 290 -2.81 19.16 -10.40
N LYS A 291 -2.79 20.23 -9.59
CA LYS A 291 -1.95 21.37 -9.92
C LYS A 291 -0.58 20.72 -10.10
N ALA A 292 -0.07 20.77 -11.33
CA ALA A 292 1.31 20.46 -11.58
C ALA A 292 2.05 21.51 -10.75
N ASP A 293 2.52 21.11 -9.57
CA ASP A 293 3.43 21.90 -8.79
C ASP A 293 4.71 21.98 -9.63
N LEU A 294 4.87 23.14 -10.28
CA LEU A 294 6.11 23.65 -10.87
C LEU A 294 7.06 24.05 -9.75
#